data_AF-A0A9X6KLB2-F1
#
_entry.id   AF-A0A9X6KLB2-F1
#
_cell.length_a   1.000
_cell.length_b   1.000
_cell.length_c   1.000
_cell.angle_alpha   90.00
_cell.angle_beta   90.00
_cell.angle_gamma   90.00
#
_symmetry.space_group_name_H-M   'P 1'
#
loop_
_entity.id
_entity.type
_entity.pdbx_description
1 polymer ?
#
loop_
_entity_poly.entity_id
_entity_poly.type
_entity_poly.pdbx_seq_one_letter_code
_entity_poly.pdbx_strand_id
1 'polypeptide(L)'
;MIDLNSFANGALAEQFNSEFQKVMENMSDINTDPKKARKIVITLSITGNDKRDVCACKVQTKSTLVPADEVESKILINHDDSGNVIGQELLSGVKGQMFISTEGEVLDHVGERVQ
;
A
#
# COMPACT_ATOMS: atom_id res chain seq x y z
N MET A 1 -31.32 7.71 23.47
CA MET A 1 -29.89 7.33 23.37
C MET A 1 -29.75 6.48 22.12
N ILE A 2 -28.74 6.72 21.28
CA ILE A 2 -28.57 6.02 19.98
C ILE A 2 -27.70 4.78 20.21
N ASP A 3 -28.12 3.63 19.70
CA ASP A 3 -27.32 2.40 19.65
C ASP A 3 -26.66 2.28 18.28
N LEU A 4 -25.33 2.11 18.28
CA LEU A 4 -24.51 2.05 17.06
C LEU A 4 -24.69 0.73 16.30
N ASN A 5 -25.08 -0.35 16.96
CA ASN A 5 -25.30 -1.65 16.33
C ASN A 5 -26.57 -1.68 15.49
N SER A 6 -27.58 -0.89 15.87
CA SER A 6 -28.84 -0.74 15.14
C SER A 6 -28.90 0.52 14.27
N PHE A 7 -27.91 1.42 14.40
CA PHE A 7 -27.87 2.67 13.65
C PHE A 7 -27.71 2.44 12.16
N ALA A 8 -28.45 3.21 11.35
CA ALA A 8 -28.52 3.07 9.90
C ALA A 8 -28.80 1.61 9.46
N ASN A 9 -29.74 0.94 10.15
CA ASN A 9 -30.10 -0.48 9.94
C ASN A 9 -28.92 -1.45 10.11
N GLY A 10 -27.96 -1.12 10.99
CA GLY A 10 -26.77 -1.94 11.24
C GLY A 10 -25.63 -1.77 10.24
N ALA A 11 -25.83 -0.98 9.17
CA ALA A 11 -24.81 -0.76 8.14
C ALA A 11 -23.52 -0.11 8.69
N LEU A 12 -23.62 0.69 9.76
CA LEU A 12 -22.45 1.29 10.40
C LEU A 12 -21.56 0.23 11.06
N ALA A 13 -22.15 -0.72 11.78
CA ALA A 13 -21.43 -1.81 12.43
C ALA A 13 -20.80 -2.75 11.38
N GLU A 14 -21.51 -3.06 10.30
CA GLU A 14 -20.98 -3.86 9.19
C GLU A 14 -19.80 -3.20 8.50
N GLN A 15 -19.88 -1.89 8.18
CA GLN A 15 -18.77 -1.15 7.58
C GLN A 15 -17.55 -1.11 8.51
N PHE A 16 -17.77 -0.89 9.80
CA PHE A 16 -16.68 -0.90 10.77
C PHE A 16 -16.02 -2.28 10.84
N ASN A 17 -16.79 -3.36 10.95
CA ASN A 17 -16.26 -4.72 11.00
C ASN A 17 -15.42 -5.07 9.76
N SER A 18 -15.89 -4.68 8.57
CA SER A 18 -15.14 -4.89 7.33
C SER A 18 -13.80 -4.16 7.31
N GLU A 19 -13.78 -2.88 7.71
CA GLU A 19 -12.54 -2.10 7.78
C GLU A 19 -11.61 -2.57 8.91
N PHE A 20 -12.18 -3.04 10.02
CA PHE A 20 -11.42 -3.63 11.11
C PHE A 20 -10.71 -4.92 10.68
N GLN A 21 -11.40 -5.77 9.91
CA GLN A 21 -10.79 -6.97 9.35
C GLN A 21 -9.57 -6.64 8.47
N LYS A 22 -9.68 -5.64 7.57
CA LYS A 22 -8.55 -5.19 6.74
C LYS A 22 -7.37 -4.71 7.58
N VAL A 23 -7.63 -4.01 8.67
CA VAL A 23 -6.59 -3.57 9.61
C VAL A 23 -5.91 -4.76 10.28
N MET A 24 -6.66 -5.80 10.67
CA MET A 24 -6.11 -7.02 11.27
C MET A 24 -5.28 -7.83 10.27
N GLU A 25 -5.75 -7.96 9.03
CA GLU A 25 -5.01 -8.61 7.94
C GLU A 25 -3.69 -7.86 7.67
N ASN A 26 -3.75 -6.53 7.53
CA ASN A 26 -2.57 -5.70 7.35
C ASN A 26 -1.64 -5.69 8.58
N MET A 27 -2.13 -5.94 9.79
CA MET A 27 -1.28 -6.08 10.99
C MET A 27 -0.56 -7.42 11.04
N SER A 28 -1.14 -8.45 10.42
CA SER A 28 -0.58 -9.80 10.38
C SER A 28 0.39 -10.02 9.21
N ASP A 29 0.48 -9.06 8.28
CA ASP A 29 1.40 -9.11 7.14
C ASP A 29 2.84 -8.82 7.59
N ILE A 30 3.73 -9.79 7.36
CA ILE A 30 5.17 -9.72 7.68
C ILE A 30 5.89 -8.61 6.92
N ASN A 31 5.35 -8.20 5.76
CA ASN A 31 5.94 -7.16 4.92
C ASN A 31 5.50 -5.76 5.33
N THR A 32 4.88 -5.57 6.50
CA THR A 32 4.43 -4.27 6.97
C THR A 32 4.96 -3.99 8.37
N ASP A 33 5.37 -2.75 8.62
CA ASP A 33 5.86 -2.37 9.94
C ASP A 33 4.77 -2.57 11.03
N PRO A 34 5.00 -3.46 12.03
CA PRO A 34 4.04 -3.75 13.08
C PRO A 34 3.90 -2.60 14.10
N LYS A 35 4.87 -1.68 14.18
CA LYS A 35 4.85 -0.56 15.12
C LYS A 35 4.12 0.66 14.57
N LYS A 36 3.94 0.77 13.25
CA LYS A 36 3.20 1.88 12.64
C LYS A 36 1.70 1.77 12.92
N ALA A 37 1.10 2.88 13.33
CA ALA A 37 -0.30 2.94 13.68
C ALA A 37 -1.21 2.87 12.44
N ARG A 38 -2.17 1.94 12.47
CA ARG A 38 -3.28 1.84 11.51
C ARG A 38 -4.48 2.61 12.07
N LYS A 39 -5.24 3.28 11.22
CA LYS A 39 -6.36 4.14 11.66
C LYS A 39 -7.65 3.72 10.97
N ILE A 40 -8.77 3.80 11.69
CA ILE A 40 -10.12 3.69 11.11
C ILE A 40 -10.86 4.97 11.46
N VAL A 41 -11.46 5.61 10.46
CA VAL A 41 -12.22 6.86 10.61
C VAL A 41 -13.64 6.62 10.11
N ILE A 42 -14.61 6.82 10.99
CA ILE A 42 -16.03 6.83 10.65
C ILE A 42 -16.49 8.29 10.57
N THR A 43 -17.00 8.67 9.40
CA THR A 43 -17.53 10.00 9.13
C THR A 43 -19.04 9.92 8.99
N LEU A 44 -19.75 10.69 9.83
CA LEU A 44 -21.20 10.86 9.80
C LEU A 44 -21.53 12.24 9.26
N SER A 45 -22.22 12.31 8.12
CA SER A 45 -22.71 13.56 7.54
C SER A 45 -24.22 13.64 7.71
N ILE A 46 -24.70 14.57 8.53
CA ILE A 46 -26.12 14.73 8.84
C ILE A 46 -26.60 16.05 8.25
N THR A 47 -27.65 16.00 7.44
CA THR A 47 -28.28 17.18 6.85
C THR A 47 -29.77 17.17 7.16
N GLY A 48 -30.26 18.24 7.80
CA GLY A 48 -31.68 18.43 8.07
C GLY A 48 -32.40 19.11 6.90
N ASN A 49 -33.72 18.99 6.86
CA ASN A 49 -34.56 19.78 5.97
C ASN A 49 -34.97 21.12 6.61
N ASP A 50 -35.56 22.04 5.83
CA ASP A 50 -35.93 23.40 6.28
C ASP A 50 -36.92 23.40 7.45
N LYS A 51 -37.81 22.40 7.49
CA LYS A 51 -38.78 22.21 8.58
C LYS A 51 -38.17 21.61 9.84
N ARG A 52 -36.91 21.13 9.77
CA ARG A 52 -36.16 20.48 10.85
C ARG A 52 -36.85 19.26 11.47
N ASP A 53 -37.75 18.63 10.71
CA ASP A 53 -38.51 17.44 11.12
C ASP A 53 -37.91 16.15 10.52
N VAL A 54 -37.10 16.27 9.47
CA VAL A 54 -36.42 15.12 8.84
C VAL A 54 -34.93 15.42 8.68
N CYS A 55 -34.09 14.46 9.08
CA CYS A 55 -32.65 14.48 8.87
C CYS A 55 -32.22 13.29 8.01
N ALA A 56 -31.41 13.56 7.00
CA ALA A 56 -30.68 12.53 6.26
C ALA A 56 -29.32 12.32 6.92
N CYS A 57 -28.94 11.08 7.16
CA CYS A 57 -27.62 10.71 7.68
C CYS A 57 -26.89 9.85 6.66
N LYS A 58 -25.66 10.23 6.32
CA LYS A 58 -24.74 9.45 5.50
C LYS A 58 -23.60 8.95 6.37
N VAL A 59 -23.28 7.67 6.26
CA VAL A 59 -22.19 7.00 6.98
C VAL A 59 -21.10 6.64 5.97
N GLN A 60 -19.86 7.01 6.25
CA GLN A 60 -18.71 6.56 5.48
C GLN A 60 -17.59 6.14 6.42
N THR A 61 -17.09 4.92 6.26
CA THR A 61 -15.93 4.41 7.00
C THR A 61 -14.72 4.28 6.07
N LYS A 62 -13.54 4.70 6.53
CA LYS A 62 -12.26 4.54 5.81
C LYS A 62 -11.17 4.07 6.76
N SER A 63 -10.37 3.12 6.33
CA SER A 63 -9.13 2.74 7.00
C SER A 63 -7.89 3.37 6.35
N THR A 64 -6.87 3.62 7.15
CA THR A 64 -5.51 3.96 6.73
C THR A 64 -4.61 2.82 7.20
N LEU A 65 -4.17 2.02 6.24
CA LEU A 65 -3.30 0.87 6.43
C LEU A 65 -1.83 1.29 6.37
N VAL A 66 -0.96 0.44 6.93
CA VAL A 66 0.48 0.62 6.81
C VAL A 66 0.90 0.08 5.44
N PRO A 67 1.65 0.86 4.65
CA PRO A 67 2.16 0.37 3.37
C PRO A 67 3.13 -0.79 3.59
N ALA A 68 3.30 -1.62 2.56
CA ALA A 68 4.36 -2.62 2.55
C ALA A 68 5.74 -1.93 2.70
N ASP A 69 6.67 -2.64 3.30
CA ASP A 69 8.04 -2.21 3.50
C ASP A 69 8.70 -1.90 2.15
N GLU A 70 9.57 -0.89 2.16
CA GLU A 70 10.25 -0.44 0.94
C GLU A 70 11.21 -1.53 0.45
N VAL A 71 10.99 -1.99 -0.78
CA VAL A 71 11.95 -2.85 -1.48
C VAL A 71 12.92 -1.93 -2.24
N GLU A 72 14.16 -1.86 -1.78
CA GLU A 72 15.21 -1.09 -2.45
C GLU A 72 15.73 -1.86 -3.66
N SER A 73 15.70 -1.23 -4.83
CA SER A 73 16.39 -1.69 -6.03
C SER A 73 17.20 -0.54 -6.62
N LYS A 74 18.42 -0.84 -7.07
CA LYS A 74 19.31 0.13 -7.71
C LYS A 74 19.10 0.06 -9.22
N ILE A 75 18.76 1.19 -9.83
CA ILE A 75 18.55 1.28 -11.27
C ILE A 75 19.73 2.01 -11.91
N LEU A 76 20.39 1.38 -12.87
CA LEU A 76 21.32 2.00 -13.80
C LEU A 76 20.56 2.78 -14.87
N ILE A 77 20.91 4.05 -15.00
CA ILE A 77 20.43 4.89 -16.09
C ILE A 77 21.52 4.94 -17.17
N ASN A 78 21.18 4.51 -18.39
CA ASN A 78 22.02 4.58 -19.58
C ASN A 78 21.24 5.26 -20.73
N HIS A 79 21.90 5.49 -21.85
CA HIS A 79 21.26 5.96 -23.08
C HIS A 79 21.46 4.88 -24.16
N ASP A 80 20.44 4.61 -24.95
CA ASP A 80 20.58 3.78 -26.14
C ASP A 80 21.32 4.54 -27.27
N ASP A 81 21.68 3.83 -28.34
CA ASP A 81 22.35 4.41 -29.51
C ASP A 81 21.51 5.47 -30.24
N SER A 82 20.22 5.57 -29.93
CA SER A 82 19.28 6.57 -30.47
C SER A 82 19.11 7.78 -29.54
N GLY A 83 19.79 7.82 -28.40
CA GLY A 83 19.72 8.90 -27.41
C GLY A 83 18.53 8.82 -26.46
N ASN A 84 17.75 7.73 -26.45
CA ASN A 84 16.69 7.54 -25.47
C ASN A 84 17.26 7.04 -24.14
N VAL A 85 16.68 7.52 -23.05
CA VAL A 85 17.04 7.09 -21.70
C VAL A 85 16.50 5.67 -21.46
N ILE A 86 17.39 4.74 -21.13
CA ILE A 86 17.06 3.36 -20.73
C ILE A 86 17.45 3.13 -19.27
N GLY A 87 16.57 2.46 -18.53
CA GLY A 87 16.82 2.05 -17.15
C GLY A 87 16.97 0.53 -17.07
N GLN A 88 18.04 0.04 -16.46
CA GLN A 88 18.27 -1.39 -16.18
C GLN A 88 18.56 -1.58 -14.70
N GLU A 89 18.11 -2.68 -14.11
CA GLU A 89 18.41 -2.99 -12.71
C GLU A 89 19.90 -3.34 -12.54
N LEU A 90 20.53 -2.79 -11.51
CA LEU A 90 21.93 -3.01 -11.15
C LEU A 90 22.03 -4.19 -10.17
N LEU A 91 22.48 -5.33 -10.67
CA LEU A 91 22.53 -6.56 -9.88
C LEU A 91 23.87 -6.75 -9.14
N SER A 92 24.97 -6.27 -9.72
CA SER A 92 26.31 -6.37 -9.11
C SER A 92 26.57 -5.40 -7.94
N GLY A 93 25.68 -4.43 -7.72
CA GLY A 93 25.84 -3.36 -6.72
C GLY A 93 26.79 -2.22 -7.11
N VAL A 94 27.68 -2.41 -8.11
CA VAL A 94 28.62 -1.39 -8.62
C VAL A 94 28.63 -1.41 -10.15
N LYS A 95 28.48 -0.24 -10.79
CA LYS A 95 28.50 -0.13 -12.25
C LYS A 95 29.83 -0.66 -12.83
N GLY A 96 29.74 -1.58 -13.79
CA GLY A 96 30.89 -2.15 -14.49
C GLY A 96 31.59 -3.31 -13.77
N GLN A 97 31.08 -3.75 -12.61
CA GLN A 97 31.63 -4.89 -11.89
C GLN A 97 30.92 -6.19 -12.27
N MET A 98 31.69 -7.21 -12.67
CA MET A 98 31.17 -8.57 -12.82
C MET A 98 30.92 -9.20 -11.45
N PHE A 99 29.90 -10.04 -11.35
CA PHE A 99 29.59 -10.79 -10.15
C PHE A 99 29.30 -12.25 -10.50
N ILE A 100 29.41 -13.14 -9.51
CA ILE A 100 29.05 -14.55 -9.66
C ILE A 100 27.62 -14.71 -9.16
N SER A 101 26.73 -15.23 -10.02
CA SER A 101 25.35 -15.53 -9.63
C SER A 101 25.28 -16.67 -8.62
N THR A 102 24.13 -16.84 -7.98
CA THR A 102 23.88 -17.96 -7.06
C THR A 102 23.99 -19.33 -7.76
N GLU A 103 23.85 -19.38 -9.09
CA GLU A 103 24.08 -20.60 -9.90
C GLU A 103 25.54 -20.79 -10.33
N GLY A 104 26.47 -19.91 -9.92
CA GLY A 104 27.89 -20.01 -10.23
C GLY A 104 28.27 -19.43 -11.60
N GLU A 105 27.40 -18.65 -12.24
CA GLU A 105 27.65 -18.02 -13.54
C GLU A 105 28.32 -16.65 -13.37
N VAL A 106 29.30 -16.32 -14.22
CA VAL A 106 29.88 -14.97 -14.24
C VAL A 106 28.96 -14.08 -15.05
N LEU A 107 28.30 -13.16 -14.36
CA LEU A 107 27.42 -12.16 -14.95
C LEU A 107 28.08 -10.79 -14.86
N ASP A 108 27.75 -9.94 -15.81
CA ASP A 108 28.14 -8.55 -15.81
C ASP A 108 27.28 -7.75 -14.80
N HIS A 109 27.52 -6.45 -14.73
CA HIS A 109 26.83 -5.58 -13.78
C HIS A 109 25.30 -5.48 -13.91
N VAL A 110 24.72 -5.89 -15.05
CA VAL A 110 23.27 -5.88 -15.35
C VAL A 110 22.68 -7.29 -15.46
N GLY A 111 23.47 -8.34 -15.21
CA GLY A 111 22.99 -9.73 -15.21
C GLY A 111 23.16 -10.45 -16.55
N GLU A 112 23.89 -9.88 -17.50
CA GLU A 112 24.21 -10.54 -18.77
C GLU A 112 25.43 -11.46 -18.61
N ARG A 113 25.39 -12.63 -19.22
CA ARG A 113 26.47 -13.63 -19.11
C ARG A 113 27.73 -13.14 -19.82
N VAL A 114 28.84 -13.07 -19.10
CA VAL A 114 30.15 -12.79 -19.69
C VAL A 114 30.70 -14.14 -20.18
N GLN A 115 30.79 -14.30 -21.50
CA GLN A 115 31.41 -15.47 -22.14
C GLN A 115 32.91 -15.56 -21.85
#